data_AF-A0A9P3FYL4-F1
#
_entry.id   AF-A0A9P3FYL4-F1
#
_cell.length_a   1.000
_cell.length_b   1.000
_cell.length_c   1.000
_cell.angle_alpha   90.00
_cell.angle_beta   90.00
_cell.angle_gamma   90.00
#
_symmetry.space_group_name_H-M   'P 1'
#
loop_
_entity.id
_entity.type
_entity.pdbx_description
1 polymer ?
#
loop_
_entity_poly.entity_id
_entity_poly.type
_entity_poly.pdbx_seq_one_letter_code
_entity_poly.pdbx_strand_id
1 'polypeptide(L)'
;MAEVATTAVAKHAVDSLLKRAAPTAGWKDLQFDADGAVERRIREVVAGWHPTVAAMQGFERSVLISAALATTFNAHSTREVQLHVALYALVIFLTDDLEIPAGALDEFMERFYTARPQMHPVLDHMVDILHGMSAFYTPVGVKAIVQATVEYMNVNAFEPYAEKIPLHPAALAYVTTRRMKNGLAEPFLMFLFDKVNFPDVTGWIQAVPDMMIYTNWANDIYSFHKEILANDVHNYILERVEVTGKDLPTVLDDLVDEAAVACDNARHILQGEKEKQAWETFVAGYAAFHRYTPRYRLKELYGDEERDQL
;
A
#
# COMPACT_ATOMS: atom_id res chain seq x y z
N MET A 1 26.78 10.19 -12.84
CA MET A 1 26.21 11.56 -12.76
C MET A 1 24.68 11.54 -12.79
N ALA A 2 24.04 10.85 -13.74
CA ALA A 2 22.56 10.72 -13.78
C ALA A 2 21.96 10.00 -12.56
N GLU A 3 22.59 8.91 -12.11
CA GLU A 3 22.15 8.16 -10.91
C GLU A 3 22.24 9.01 -9.64
N VAL A 4 23.37 9.67 -9.39
CA VAL A 4 23.57 10.60 -8.25
C VAL A 4 22.54 11.74 -8.25
N ALA A 5 22.22 12.31 -9.41
CA ALA A 5 21.20 13.34 -9.54
C ALA A 5 19.80 12.81 -9.20
N THR A 6 19.48 11.57 -9.63
CA THR A 6 18.19 10.93 -9.35
C THR A 6 18.03 10.60 -7.87
N THR A 7 19.09 10.11 -7.21
CA THR A 7 19.11 9.87 -5.75
C THR A 7 18.87 11.16 -4.96
N ALA A 8 19.51 12.27 -5.35
CA ALA A 8 19.33 13.56 -4.69
C ALA A 8 17.88 14.08 -4.82
N VAL A 9 17.29 13.92 -6.01
CA VAL A 9 15.89 14.30 -6.27
C VAL A 9 14.92 13.42 -5.48
N ALA A 10 15.14 12.10 -5.41
CA ALA A 10 14.34 11.19 -4.58
C ALA A 10 14.42 11.55 -3.09
N LYS A 11 15.63 11.80 -2.58
CA LYS A 11 15.83 12.25 -1.19
C LYS A 11 15.09 13.55 -0.90
N HIS A 12 15.16 14.53 -1.81
CA HIS A 12 14.46 15.80 -1.66
C HIS A 12 12.94 15.61 -1.55
N ALA A 13 12.35 14.79 -2.41
CA ALA A 13 10.92 14.52 -2.39
C ALA A 13 10.48 13.83 -1.08
N VAL A 14 11.24 12.83 -0.61
CA VAL A 14 10.99 12.15 0.66
C VAL A 14 11.06 13.12 1.85
N ASP A 15 12.12 13.92 1.94
CA ASP A 15 12.30 14.89 3.02
C ASP A 15 11.18 15.97 3.00
N SER A 16 10.80 16.43 1.81
CA SER A 16 9.73 17.41 1.63
C SER A 16 8.36 16.85 2.01
N LEU A 17 8.05 15.61 1.63
CA LEU A 17 6.83 14.92 2.05
C LEU A 17 6.77 14.77 3.57
N LEU A 18 7.84 14.27 4.20
CA LEU A 18 7.91 14.09 5.66
C LEU A 18 7.76 15.42 6.41
N LYS A 19 8.26 16.53 5.85
CA LYS A 19 8.14 17.86 6.45
C LYS A 19 6.70 18.40 6.35
N ARG A 20 6.02 18.16 5.23
CA ARG A 20 4.74 18.80 4.91
C ARG A 20 3.52 17.99 5.31
N ALA A 21 3.59 16.67 5.16
CA ALA A 21 2.60 15.74 5.65
C ALA A 21 3.07 15.09 6.97
N ALA A 22 3.81 15.85 7.79
CA ALA A 22 4.41 15.34 9.02
C ALA A 22 3.33 14.68 9.90
N PRO A 23 3.57 13.45 10.39
CA PRO A 23 2.67 12.83 11.34
C PRO A 23 2.63 13.68 12.62
N THR A 24 1.45 13.92 13.20
CA THR A 24 1.37 14.65 14.47
C THR A 24 1.89 13.83 15.65
N ALA A 25 1.95 12.51 15.49
CA ALA A 25 2.53 11.57 16.45
C ALA A 25 4.02 11.31 16.15
N GLY A 26 4.80 11.01 17.18
CA GLY A 26 6.21 10.60 17.03
C GLY A 26 6.30 9.29 16.25
N TRP A 27 6.75 9.36 14.99
CA TRP A 27 6.82 8.20 14.09
C TRP A 27 8.17 7.48 14.12
N LYS A 28 9.24 8.17 14.55
CA LYS A 28 10.61 7.62 14.58
C LYS A 28 10.80 6.50 15.61
N ASP A 29 10.03 6.54 16.69
CA ASP A 29 10.13 5.56 17.79
C ASP A 29 9.12 4.41 17.66
N LEU A 30 8.37 4.35 16.55
CA LEU A 30 7.38 3.29 16.32
C LEU A 30 8.09 1.95 16.12
N GLN A 31 7.82 1.02 17.03
CA GLN A 31 8.30 -0.36 16.92
C GLN A 31 7.30 -1.23 16.19
N PHE A 32 7.80 -2.06 15.28
CA PHE A 32 7.00 -3.01 14.51
C PHE A 32 6.87 -4.31 15.27
N ASP A 33 5.64 -4.76 15.49
CA ASP A 33 5.34 -6.02 16.17
C ASP A 33 6.32 -6.35 17.32
N ALA A 34 6.51 -5.41 18.25
CA ALA A 34 7.62 -5.43 19.20
C ALA A 34 7.69 -6.71 20.07
N ASP A 35 6.54 -7.34 20.29
CA ASP A 35 6.38 -8.60 21.03
C ASP A 35 6.35 -9.84 20.10
N GLY A 36 6.45 -9.67 18.79
CA GLY A 36 6.34 -10.69 17.75
C GLY A 36 4.99 -11.39 17.72
N ALA A 37 3.95 -10.79 18.30
CA ALA A 37 2.68 -11.47 18.52
C ALA A 37 1.92 -11.68 17.21
N VAL A 38 1.92 -10.69 16.32
CA VAL A 38 1.22 -10.80 15.03
C VAL A 38 1.96 -11.77 14.13
N GLU A 39 3.29 -11.71 14.07
CA GLU A 39 4.10 -12.66 13.31
C GLU A 39 3.82 -14.13 13.72
N ARG A 40 3.85 -14.43 15.02
CA ARG A 40 3.55 -15.78 15.51
C ARG A 40 2.15 -16.24 15.09
N ARG A 41 1.15 -15.36 15.20
CA ARG A 41 -0.23 -15.65 14.81
C ARG A 41 -0.38 -15.88 13.31
N ILE A 42 0.33 -15.13 12.47
CA ILE A 42 0.38 -15.40 11.02
C ILE A 42 0.90 -16.83 10.80
N ARG A 43 2.02 -17.19 11.44
CA ARG A 43 2.63 -18.53 11.31
C ARG A 43 1.69 -19.66 11.76
N GLU A 44 0.93 -19.46 12.82
CA GLU A 44 -0.09 -20.42 13.26
C GLU A 44 -1.19 -20.64 12.21
N VAL A 45 -1.66 -19.55 11.58
CA VAL A 45 -2.73 -19.62 10.56
C VAL A 45 -2.21 -20.28 9.27
N VAL A 46 -1.05 -19.84 8.78
CA VAL A 46 -0.47 -20.35 7.53
C VAL A 46 0.06 -21.77 7.65
N ALA A 47 0.29 -22.29 8.85
CA ALA A 47 0.58 -23.71 9.05
C ALA A 47 -0.57 -24.62 8.59
N GLY A 48 -1.80 -24.09 8.54
CA GLY A 48 -2.97 -24.75 7.96
C GLY A 48 -3.17 -24.50 6.46
N TRP A 49 -2.35 -23.66 5.83
CA TRP A 49 -2.43 -23.39 4.40
C TRP A 49 -1.80 -24.51 3.59
N HIS A 50 -2.05 -24.51 2.28
CA HIS A 50 -1.47 -25.50 1.40
C HIS A 50 0.08 -25.45 1.48
N PRO A 51 0.80 -26.60 1.61
CA PRO A 51 2.25 -26.60 1.82
C PRO A 51 3.05 -25.89 0.73
N THR A 52 2.52 -25.81 -0.49
CA THR A 52 3.16 -25.07 -1.57
C THR A 52 3.30 -23.58 -1.25
N VAL A 53 2.39 -23.00 -0.45
CA VAL A 53 2.44 -21.58 -0.08
C VAL A 53 3.59 -21.29 0.87
N ALA A 54 3.77 -22.11 1.90
CA ALA A 54 4.89 -21.98 2.84
C ALA A 54 6.25 -22.27 2.19
N ALA A 55 6.27 -23.06 1.11
CA ALA A 55 7.47 -23.35 0.33
C ALA A 55 7.84 -22.24 -0.69
N MET A 56 7.03 -21.19 -0.81
CA MET A 56 7.27 -20.12 -1.79
C MET A 56 8.53 -19.32 -1.50
N GLN A 57 9.22 -18.94 -2.57
CA GLN A 57 10.30 -17.96 -2.47
C GLN A 57 9.75 -16.63 -1.94
N GLY A 58 10.48 -16.03 -1.00
CA GLY A 58 10.05 -14.77 -0.39
C GLY A 58 9.02 -14.92 0.73
N PHE A 59 8.49 -16.13 1.01
CA PHE A 59 7.48 -16.34 2.05
C PHE A 59 7.87 -15.73 3.40
N GLU A 60 9.07 -16.05 3.90
CA GLU A 60 9.56 -15.52 5.18
C GLU A 60 9.64 -13.99 5.20
N ARG A 61 10.08 -13.38 4.09
CA ARG A 61 10.12 -11.93 3.94
C ARG A 61 8.71 -11.34 3.95
N SER A 62 7.76 -11.97 3.26
CA SER A 62 6.36 -11.54 3.18
C SER A 62 5.63 -11.67 4.52
N VAL A 63 5.95 -12.68 5.34
CA VAL A 63 5.43 -12.79 6.72
C VAL A 63 5.91 -11.61 7.57
N LEU A 64 7.20 -11.31 7.56
CA LEU A 64 7.75 -10.23 8.37
C LEU A 64 7.21 -8.85 7.92
N ILE A 65 7.17 -8.59 6.62
CA ILE A 65 6.72 -7.29 6.11
C ILE A 65 5.21 -7.10 6.26
N SER A 66 4.41 -8.16 6.18
CA SER A 66 2.96 -8.07 6.43
C SER A 66 2.64 -7.82 7.91
N ALA A 67 3.38 -8.44 8.85
CA ALA A 67 3.26 -8.14 10.28
C ALA A 67 3.65 -6.68 10.57
N ALA A 68 4.76 -6.20 10.00
CA ALA A 68 5.20 -4.82 10.14
C ALA A 68 4.17 -3.83 9.58
N LEU A 69 3.62 -4.09 8.39
CA LEU A 69 2.60 -3.27 7.77
C LEU A 69 1.36 -3.17 8.66
N ALA A 70 0.82 -4.31 9.07
CA ALA A 70 -0.44 -4.31 9.82
C ALA A 70 -0.31 -3.64 11.20
N THR A 71 0.80 -3.88 11.90
CA THR A 71 1.04 -3.31 13.23
C THR A 71 1.36 -1.82 13.20
N THR A 72 1.86 -1.29 12.08
CA THR A 72 2.11 0.15 11.91
C THR A 72 0.87 0.87 11.43
N PHE A 73 0.22 0.38 10.38
CA PHE A 73 -0.91 1.07 9.75
C PHE A 73 -2.14 1.05 10.66
N ASN A 74 -2.28 0.01 11.48
CA ASN A 74 -3.45 -0.22 12.34
C ASN A 74 -3.03 -0.35 13.81
N ALA A 75 -2.05 0.44 14.26
CA ALA A 75 -1.55 0.38 15.63
C ALA A 75 -2.64 0.70 16.68
N HIS A 76 -3.67 1.46 16.30
CA HIS A 76 -4.84 1.77 17.12
C HIS A 76 -5.83 0.61 17.23
N SER A 77 -5.75 -0.37 16.34
CA SER A 77 -6.71 -1.47 16.23
C SER A 77 -6.34 -2.66 17.11
N THR A 78 -7.30 -3.58 17.30
CA THR A 78 -7.06 -4.81 18.07
C THR A 78 -6.07 -5.74 17.37
N ARG A 79 -5.45 -6.65 18.12
CA ARG A 79 -4.54 -7.66 17.56
C ARG A 79 -5.20 -8.58 16.53
N GLU A 80 -6.50 -8.86 16.68
CA GLU A 80 -7.24 -9.66 15.70
C GLU A 80 -7.44 -8.91 14.38
N VAL A 81 -7.73 -7.59 14.43
CA VAL A 81 -7.78 -6.75 13.21
C VAL A 81 -6.39 -6.69 12.57
N GLN A 82 -5.33 -6.46 13.35
CA GLN A 82 -3.96 -6.46 12.83
C GLN A 82 -3.58 -7.80 12.18
N LEU A 83 -3.93 -8.92 12.78
CA LEU A 83 -3.72 -10.24 12.18
C LEU A 83 -4.47 -10.39 10.84
N HIS A 84 -5.74 -9.97 10.79
CA HIS A 84 -6.53 -10.04 9.57
C HIS A 84 -5.92 -9.19 8.45
N VAL A 85 -5.51 -7.95 8.75
CA VAL A 85 -4.81 -7.06 7.80
C VAL A 85 -3.47 -7.68 7.37
N ALA A 86 -2.73 -8.29 8.29
CA ALA A 86 -1.46 -8.94 7.97
C ALA A 86 -1.65 -10.13 7.04
N LEU A 87 -2.68 -10.96 7.24
CA LEU A 87 -2.99 -12.07 6.34
C LEU A 87 -3.38 -11.57 4.94
N TYR A 88 -4.18 -10.49 4.86
CA TYR A 88 -4.49 -9.85 3.57
C TYR A 88 -3.21 -9.36 2.88
N ALA A 89 -2.37 -8.60 3.59
CA ALA A 89 -1.13 -8.06 3.06
C ALA A 89 -0.13 -9.17 2.66
N LEU A 90 -0.06 -10.25 3.44
CA LEU A 90 0.76 -11.42 3.12
C LEU A 90 0.38 -11.99 1.76
N VAL A 91 -0.92 -12.21 1.50
CA VAL A 91 -1.37 -12.75 0.23
C VAL A 91 -1.07 -11.80 -0.93
N ILE A 92 -1.20 -10.48 -0.75
CA ILE A 92 -0.77 -9.48 -1.75
C ILE A 92 0.73 -9.57 -2.02
N PHE A 93 1.58 -9.55 -0.99
CA PHE A 93 3.03 -9.65 -1.20
C PHE A 93 3.45 -10.97 -1.84
N LEU A 94 2.78 -12.07 -1.49
CA LEU A 94 2.98 -13.36 -2.15
C LEU A 94 2.48 -13.35 -3.59
N THR A 95 1.50 -12.52 -3.93
CA THR A 95 1.01 -12.36 -5.31
C THR A 95 2.03 -11.58 -6.14
N ASP A 96 2.58 -10.49 -5.59
CA ASP A 96 3.54 -9.62 -6.26
C ASP A 96 4.93 -10.25 -6.42
N ASP A 97 5.41 -10.97 -5.39
CA ASP A 97 6.74 -11.59 -5.38
C ASP A 97 6.78 -12.91 -6.19
N LEU A 98 5.62 -13.38 -6.69
CA LEU A 98 5.50 -14.61 -7.48
C LEU A 98 5.38 -14.36 -8.98
N GLU A 99 5.90 -15.31 -9.76
CA GLU A 99 5.40 -15.59 -11.10
C GLU A 99 4.06 -16.36 -10.98
N ILE A 100 3.01 -15.68 -10.49
CA ILE A 100 1.66 -16.24 -10.64
C ILE A 100 1.43 -16.45 -12.14
N PRO A 101 0.98 -17.64 -12.58
CA PRO A 101 0.74 -17.87 -14.00
C PRO A 101 -0.15 -16.77 -14.55
N ALA A 102 0.21 -16.13 -15.67
CA ALA A 102 -0.52 -14.98 -16.20
C ALA A 102 -2.05 -15.24 -16.30
N GLY A 103 -2.43 -16.44 -16.76
CA GLY A 103 -3.83 -16.85 -16.85
C GLY A 103 -4.57 -16.95 -15.50
N ALA A 104 -3.86 -17.09 -14.37
CA ALA A 104 -4.48 -17.16 -13.06
C ALA A 104 -5.02 -15.81 -12.58
N LEU A 105 -4.35 -14.70 -12.90
CA LEU A 105 -4.89 -13.36 -12.65
C LEU A 105 -5.98 -12.99 -13.65
N ASP A 106 -5.82 -13.38 -14.93
CA ASP A 106 -6.84 -13.17 -15.98
C ASP A 106 -8.20 -13.79 -15.60
N GLU A 107 -8.20 -14.99 -15.03
CA GLU A 107 -9.42 -15.70 -14.64
C GLU A 107 -9.90 -15.37 -13.20
N PHE A 108 -9.16 -14.57 -12.43
CA PHE A 108 -9.44 -14.35 -11.01
C PHE A 108 -10.86 -13.84 -10.77
N MET A 109 -11.23 -12.76 -11.47
CA MET A 109 -12.55 -12.15 -11.35
C MET A 109 -13.66 -13.10 -11.78
N GLU A 110 -13.50 -13.77 -12.93
CA GLU A 110 -14.48 -14.73 -13.44
C GLU A 110 -14.75 -15.85 -12.43
N ARG A 111 -13.68 -16.43 -11.90
CA ARG A 111 -13.77 -17.51 -10.90
C ARG A 111 -14.38 -17.02 -9.59
N PHE A 112 -14.03 -15.80 -9.16
CA PHE A 112 -14.59 -15.19 -7.97
C PHE A 112 -16.12 -15.06 -8.06
N TYR A 113 -16.68 -14.41 -9.09
CA TYR A 113 -18.13 -14.21 -9.17
C TYR A 113 -18.91 -15.46 -9.59
N THR A 114 -18.25 -16.46 -10.20
CA THR A 114 -18.86 -17.78 -10.52
C THR A 114 -18.67 -18.81 -9.39
N ALA A 115 -18.07 -18.42 -8.27
CA ALA A 115 -17.77 -19.29 -7.13
C ALA A 115 -16.99 -20.57 -7.52
N ARG A 116 -16.07 -20.45 -8.48
CA ARG A 116 -15.14 -21.53 -8.83
C ARG A 116 -13.82 -21.37 -8.06
N PRO A 117 -13.13 -22.48 -7.75
CA PRO A 117 -11.77 -22.41 -7.20
C PRO A 117 -10.84 -21.56 -8.08
N GLN A 118 -9.95 -20.82 -7.43
CA GLN A 118 -8.93 -20.04 -8.12
C GLN A 118 -7.86 -20.96 -8.73
N MET A 119 -7.08 -20.40 -9.66
CA MET A 119 -6.04 -21.18 -10.36
C MET A 119 -4.77 -21.37 -9.53
N HIS A 120 -4.70 -20.76 -8.35
CA HIS A 120 -3.54 -20.86 -7.47
C HIS A 120 -3.97 -20.79 -5.98
N PRO A 121 -3.38 -21.60 -5.08
CA PRO A 121 -3.76 -21.64 -3.67
C PRO A 121 -3.66 -20.29 -2.93
N VAL A 122 -2.70 -19.43 -3.30
CA VAL A 122 -2.60 -18.06 -2.75
C VAL A 122 -3.84 -17.23 -3.09
N LEU A 123 -4.38 -17.39 -4.30
CA LEU A 123 -5.58 -16.70 -4.75
C LEU A 123 -6.83 -17.29 -4.09
N ASP A 124 -6.88 -18.60 -3.81
CA ASP A 124 -7.94 -19.19 -3.00
C ASP A 124 -7.96 -18.58 -1.59
N HIS A 125 -6.79 -18.41 -0.96
CA HIS A 125 -6.68 -17.74 0.33
C HIS A 125 -7.08 -16.26 0.28
N MET A 126 -6.83 -15.55 -0.83
CA MET A 126 -7.39 -14.21 -1.02
C MET A 126 -8.92 -14.25 -0.97
N VAL A 127 -9.55 -15.18 -1.70
CA VAL A 127 -11.02 -15.32 -1.72
C VAL A 127 -11.57 -15.65 -0.33
N ASP A 128 -10.93 -16.55 0.42
CA ASP A 128 -11.32 -16.87 1.80
C ASP A 128 -11.27 -15.64 2.72
N ILE A 129 -10.19 -14.85 2.61
CA ILE A 129 -10.03 -13.60 3.36
C ILE A 129 -11.13 -12.60 3.00
N LEU A 130 -11.43 -12.43 1.71
CA LEU A 130 -12.50 -11.55 1.23
C LEU A 130 -13.88 -11.96 1.74
N HIS A 131 -14.18 -13.26 1.78
CA HIS A 131 -15.42 -13.77 2.38
C HIS A 131 -15.52 -13.48 3.88
N GLY A 132 -14.39 -13.44 4.58
CA GLY A 132 -14.30 -13.14 6.01
C GLY A 132 -14.50 -11.67 6.40
N MET A 133 -14.46 -10.72 5.45
CA MET A 133 -14.44 -9.27 5.73
C MET A 133 -15.60 -8.78 6.59
N SER A 134 -16.78 -9.38 6.45
CA SER A 134 -17.98 -9.00 7.21
C SER A 134 -17.84 -9.25 8.72
N ALA A 135 -16.88 -10.07 9.15
CA ALA A 135 -16.56 -10.25 10.56
C ALA A 135 -15.94 -8.99 11.19
N PHE A 136 -15.25 -8.15 10.40
CA PHE A 136 -14.48 -7.01 10.90
C PHE A 136 -15.03 -5.64 10.47
N TYR A 137 -15.65 -5.53 9.28
CA TYR A 137 -15.96 -4.23 8.69
C TYR A 137 -17.46 -4.04 8.43
N THR A 138 -17.87 -2.76 8.33
CA THR A 138 -19.25 -2.39 8.00
C THR A 138 -19.59 -2.82 6.57
N PRO A 139 -20.89 -2.92 6.18
CA PRO A 139 -21.25 -3.27 4.81
C PRO A 139 -20.66 -2.34 3.74
N VAL A 140 -20.39 -1.08 4.08
CA VAL A 140 -19.71 -0.13 3.18
C VAL A 140 -18.24 -0.52 3.03
N GLY A 141 -17.53 -0.72 4.15
CA GLY A 141 -16.13 -1.14 4.14
C GLY A 141 -15.90 -2.47 3.41
N VAL A 142 -16.74 -3.49 3.68
CA VAL A 142 -16.68 -4.79 3.00
C VAL A 142 -16.78 -4.63 1.48
N LYS A 143 -17.75 -3.84 0.99
CA LYS A 143 -17.94 -3.63 -0.45
C LYS A 143 -16.74 -2.92 -1.06
N ALA A 144 -16.24 -1.88 -0.42
CA ALA A 144 -15.07 -1.13 -0.89
C ALA A 144 -13.82 -2.01 -0.96
N ILE A 145 -13.55 -2.79 0.11
CA ILE A 145 -12.41 -3.73 0.15
C ILE A 145 -12.53 -4.74 -0.99
N VAL A 146 -13.63 -5.49 -1.06
CA VAL A 146 -13.81 -6.54 -2.07
C VAL A 146 -13.73 -5.98 -3.49
N GLN A 147 -14.38 -4.86 -3.76
CA GLN A 147 -14.35 -4.23 -5.08
C GLN A 147 -12.93 -3.81 -5.46
N ALA A 148 -12.22 -3.11 -4.58
CA ALA A 148 -10.88 -2.63 -4.86
C ALA A 148 -9.85 -3.77 -4.99
N THR A 149 -9.99 -4.85 -4.22
CA THR A 149 -9.13 -6.05 -4.38
C THR A 149 -9.37 -6.74 -5.72
N VAL A 150 -10.62 -6.90 -6.16
CA VAL A 150 -10.92 -7.50 -7.47
C VAL A 150 -10.39 -6.60 -8.60
N GLU A 151 -10.57 -5.28 -8.48
CA GLU A 151 -10.06 -4.33 -9.46
C GLU A 151 -8.52 -4.34 -9.53
N TYR A 152 -7.85 -4.46 -8.39
CA TYR A 152 -6.39 -4.64 -8.34
C TYR A 152 -5.93 -5.85 -9.14
N MET A 153 -6.53 -7.02 -8.90
CA MET A 153 -6.18 -8.26 -9.61
C MET A 153 -6.39 -8.11 -11.12
N ASN A 154 -7.49 -7.46 -11.52
CA ASN A 154 -7.77 -7.19 -12.93
C ASN A 154 -6.71 -6.27 -13.55
N VAL A 155 -6.39 -5.14 -12.91
CA VAL A 155 -5.42 -4.19 -13.48
C VAL A 155 -4.05 -4.83 -13.63
N ASN A 156 -3.58 -5.61 -12.64
CA ASN A 156 -2.31 -6.33 -12.75
C ASN A 156 -2.32 -7.40 -13.86
N ALA A 157 -3.46 -8.06 -14.11
CA ALA A 157 -3.59 -8.95 -15.26
C ALA A 157 -3.40 -8.22 -16.60
N PHE A 158 -3.82 -6.95 -16.67
CA PHE A 158 -3.71 -6.13 -17.88
C PHE A 158 -2.38 -5.38 -18.04
N GLU A 159 -1.60 -5.20 -16.98
CA GLU A 159 -0.34 -4.43 -17.01
C GLU A 159 0.64 -4.86 -18.12
N PRO A 160 0.91 -6.17 -18.34
CA PRO A 160 1.82 -6.61 -19.40
C PRO A 160 1.36 -6.26 -20.82
N TYR A 161 0.09 -5.91 -21.00
CA TYR A 161 -0.43 -5.39 -22.27
C TYR A 161 -0.28 -3.87 -22.34
N ALA A 162 -0.53 -3.17 -21.23
CA ALA A 162 -0.39 -1.73 -21.11
C ALA A 162 1.04 -1.26 -21.36
N GLU A 163 2.05 -1.95 -20.82
CA GLU A 163 3.48 -1.63 -20.97
C GLU A 163 3.98 -1.66 -22.43
N LYS A 164 3.25 -2.35 -23.31
CA LYS A 164 3.59 -2.47 -24.75
C LYS A 164 3.03 -1.32 -25.59
N ILE A 165 2.19 -0.47 -25.00
CA ILE A 165 1.49 0.61 -25.70
C ILE A 165 2.17 1.93 -25.34
N PRO A 166 2.70 2.69 -26.32
CA PRO A 166 3.24 4.01 -26.05
C PRO A 166 2.18 4.92 -25.43
N LEU A 167 2.55 5.69 -24.41
CA LEU A 167 1.62 6.61 -23.77
C LEU A 167 1.32 7.78 -24.71
N HIS A 168 0.03 8.12 -24.83
CA HIS A 168 -0.36 9.35 -25.51
C HIS A 168 -0.04 10.55 -24.58
N PRO A 169 0.49 11.68 -25.08
CA PRO A 169 0.76 12.88 -24.28
C PRO A 169 -0.47 13.55 -23.64
N ALA A 170 -1.66 12.97 -23.77
CA ALA A 170 -2.91 13.44 -23.17
C ALA A 170 -3.50 12.39 -22.20
N ALA A 171 -2.77 11.30 -21.94
CA ALA A 171 -3.23 10.14 -21.20
C ALA A 171 -3.00 10.24 -19.68
N LEU A 172 -2.83 11.45 -19.12
CA LEU A 172 -2.63 11.61 -17.67
C LEU A 172 -3.78 10.97 -16.86
N ALA A 173 -5.03 11.10 -17.31
CA ALA A 173 -6.17 10.47 -16.65
C ALA A 173 -6.08 8.94 -16.66
N TYR A 174 -5.53 8.34 -17.72
CA TYR A 174 -5.30 6.90 -17.80
C TYR A 174 -4.21 6.46 -16.81
N VAL A 175 -3.05 7.14 -16.80
CA VAL A 175 -1.94 6.88 -15.89
C VAL A 175 -2.39 6.99 -14.42
N THR A 176 -3.10 8.07 -14.07
CA THR A 176 -3.65 8.27 -12.72
C THR A 176 -4.72 7.25 -12.36
N THR A 177 -5.66 6.93 -13.27
CA THR A 177 -6.71 5.94 -12.97
C THR A 177 -6.11 4.56 -12.77
N ARG A 178 -5.12 4.17 -13.57
CA ARG A 178 -4.41 2.89 -13.40
C ARG A 178 -3.75 2.84 -12.03
N ARG A 179 -3.03 3.91 -11.64
CA ARG A 179 -2.34 3.99 -10.35
C ARG A 179 -3.29 3.93 -9.15
N MET A 180 -4.44 4.58 -9.25
CA MET A 180 -5.46 4.55 -8.20
C MET A 180 -6.06 3.15 -8.00
N LYS A 181 -6.05 2.31 -9.04
CA LYS A 181 -6.62 0.95 -9.02
C LYS A 181 -5.60 -0.13 -8.66
N ASN A 182 -4.36 -0.04 -9.16
CA ASN A 182 -3.30 -0.99 -8.81
C ASN A 182 -2.62 -0.66 -7.45
N GLY A 183 -3.02 0.43 -6.78
CA GLY A 183 -2.36 0.89 -5.55
C GLY A 183 -2.79 0.25 -4.24
N LEU A 184 -3.95 -0.43 -4.22
CA LEU A 184 -4.57 -0.99 -3.01
C LEU A 184 -4.75 0.00 -1.84
N ALA A 185 -4.75 1.31 -2.08
CA ALA A 185 -4.96 2.30 -1.04
C ALA A 185 -6.31 2.11 -0.34
N GLU A 186 -7.40 1.92 -1.09
CA GLU A 186 -8.76 1.84 -0.53
C GLU A 186 -8.92 0.68 0.48
N PRO A 187 -8.52 -0.58 0.20
CA PRO A 187 -8.58 -1.65 1.21
C PRO A 187 -7.83 -1.30 2.51
N PHE A 188 -6.59 -0.83 2.41
CA PHE A 188 -5.79 -0.50 3.59
C PHE A 188 -6.37 0.66 4.40
N LEU A 189 -7.06 1.61 3.74
CA LEU A 189 -7.75 2.70 4.41
C LEU A 189 -9.07 2.24 5.05
N MET A 190 -9.81 1.32 4.43
CA MET A 190 -11.00 0.73 5.05
C MET A 190 -10.65 -0.07 6.32
N PHE A 191 -9.47 -0.69 6.36
CA PHE A 191 -9.00 -1.43 7.52
C PHE A 191 -8.80 -0.58 8.78
N LEU A 192 -8.62 0.74 8.61
CA LEU A 192 -8.54 1.69 9.72
C LEU A 192 -9.84 1.79 10.52
N PHE A 193 -10.98 1.49 9.88
CA PHE A 193 -12.32 1.77 10.37
C PHE A 193 -13.12 0.48 10.62
N ASP A 194 -12.68 -0.33 11.59
CA ASP A 194 -13.41 -1.54 11.99
C ASP A 194 -14.83 -1.24 12.50
N LYS A 195 -15.75 -2.18 12.30
CA LYS A 195 -17.18 -1.97 12.59
C LYS A 195 -17.52 -1.83 14.08
N VAL A 196 -16.61 -2.22 14.98
CA VAL A 196 -16.82 -2.14 16.43
C VAL A 196 -16.46 -0.74 16.93
N ASN A 197 -15.31 -0.21 16.50
CA ASN A 197 -14.84 1.10 16.92
C ASN A 197 -15.37 2.26 16.07
N PHE A 198 -15.68 2.00 14.79
CA PHE A 198 -16.10 2.98 13.79
C PHE A 198 -17.39 2.55 13.06
N PRO A 199 -18.50 2.26 13.80
CA PRO A 199 -19.74 1.77 13.19
C PRO A 199 -20.43 2.80 12.30
N ASP A 200 -20.22 4.10 12.56
CA ASP A 200 -20.81 5.19 11.78
C ASP A 200 -19.89 5.61 10.64
N VAL A 201 -20.28 5.22 9.42
CA VAL A 201 -19.52 5.52 8.20
C VAL A 201 -19.49 7.01 7.87
N THR A 202 -20.46 7.79 8.36
CA THR A 202 -20.61 9.20 7.96
C THR A 202 -19.50 10.09 8.53
N GLY A 203 -18.85 9.65 9.61
CA GLY A 203 -17.75 10.37 10.26
C GLY A 203 -16.41 10.33 9.51
N TRP A 204 -16.25 9.41 8.56
CA TRP A 204 -14.96 9.19 7.88
C TRP A 204 -15.04 8.98 6.36
N ILE A 205 -16.18 8.55 5.81
CA ILE A 205 -16.26 8.15 4.38
C ILE A 205 -15.89 9.27 3.40
N GLN A 206 -16.15 10.53 3.74
CA GLN A 206 -15.80 11.68 2.89
C GLN A 206 -14.30 11.96 2.85
N ALA A 207 -13.53 11.55 3.87
CA ALA A 207 -12.07 11.75 3.90
C ALA A 207 -11.33 10.72 3.04
N VAL A 208 -11.96 9.58 2.75
CA VAL A 208 -11.32 8.43 2.07
C VAL A 208 -10.69 8.80 0.72
N PRO A 209 -11.33 9.59 -0.17
CA PRO A 209 -10.69 9.98 -1.43
C PRO A 209 -9.37 10.74 -1.25
N ASP A 210 -9.33 11.71 -0.32
CA ASP A 210 -8.09 12.44 0.00
C ASP A 210 -7.06 11.53 0.68
N MET A 211 -7.49 10.63 1.57
CA MET A 211 -6.60 9.61 2.15
C MET A 211 -5.99 8.72 1.07
N MET A 212 -6.76 8.31 0.04
CA MET A 212 -6.27 7.51 -1.08
C MET A 212 -5.23 8.27 -1.92
N ILE A 213 -5.47 9.55 -2.20
CA ILE A 213 -4.53 10.43 -2.90
C ILE A 213 -3.21 10.49 -2.13
N TYR A 214 -3.26 10.78 -0.82
CA TYR A 214 -2.06 10.76 0.02
C TYR A 214 -1.36 9.40 -0.04
N THR A 215 -2.08 8.30 0.20
CA THR A 215 -1.48 6.96 0.29
C THR A 215 -0.77 6.57 -1.00
N ASN A 216 -1.38 6.79 -2.16
CA ASN A 216 -0.76 6.43 -3.45
C ASN A 216 0.45 7.31 -3.77
N TRP A 217 0.34 8.63 -3.64
CA TRP A 217 1.46 9.54 -3.92
C TRP A 217 2.61 9.39 -2.93
N ALA A 218 2.30 9.23 -1.64
CA ALA A 218 3.31 8.97 -0.62
C ALA A 218 4.05 7.66 -0.93
N ASN A 219 3.33 6.60 -1.32
CA ASN A 219 3.95 5.36 -1.74
C ASN A 219 4.90 5.57 -2.93
N ASP A 220 4.45 6.23 -3.99
CA ASP A 220 5.27 6.48 -5.19
C ASP A 220 6.53 7.28 -4.84
N ILE A 221 6.42 8.29 -3.97
CA ILE A 221 7.57 9.07 -3.50
C ILE A 221 8.54 8.19 -2.69
N TYR A 222 8.03 7.40 -1.74
CA TYR A 222 8.86 6.51 -0.92
C TYR A 222 9.44 5.33 -1.70
N SER A 223 8.81 4.92 -2.80
CA SER A 223 9.20 3.76 -3.59
C SER A 223 10.06 4.12 -4.79
N PHE A 224 10.07 5.39 -5.21
CA PHE A 224 10.80 5.83 -6.40
C PHE A 224 12.28 5.41 -6.40
N HIS A 225 12.97 5.53 -5.26
CA HIS A 225 14.39 5.13 -5.14
C HIS A 225 14.59 3.63 -5.44
N LYS A 226 13.76 2.75 -4.88
CA LYS A 226 13.89 1.30 -5.15
C LYS A 226 13.56 0.95 -6.61
N GLU A 227 12.62 1.67 -7.22
CA GLU A 227 12.16 1.43 -8.60
C GLU A 227 13.22 1.82 -9.62
N ILE A 228 13.83 3.00 -9.45
CA ILE A 228 14.95 3.42 -10.29
C ILE A 228 16.12 2.44 -10.19
N LEU A 229 16.46 1.98 -8.99
CA LEU A 229 17.53 0.98 -8.81
C LEU A 229 17.19 -0.39 -9.41
N ALA A 230 15.91 -0.70 -9.59
CA ALA A 230 15.45 -1.89 -10.29
C ALA A 230 15.37 -1.69 -11.83
N ASN A 231 15.67 -0.49 -12.34
CA ASN A 231 15.42 -0.07 -13.71
C ASN A 231 13.94 -0.21 -14.12
N ASP A 232 13.03 -0.02 -13.16
CA ASP A 232 11.60 0.02 -13.44
C ASP A 232 11.24 1.33 -14.14
N VAL A 233 10.94 1.21 -15.43
CA VAL A 233 10.58 2.34 -16.31
C VAL A 233 9.07 2.57 -16.40
N HIS A 234 8.26 1.70 -15.82
CA HIS A 234 6.79 1.73 -15.89
C HIS A 234 6.15 2.10 -14.55
N ASN A 235 6.81 2.98 -13.79
CA ASN A 235 6.27 3.55 -12.56
C ASN A 235 5.50 4.86 -12.80
N TYR A 236 4.60 5.20 -11.88
CA TYR A 236 3.71 6.35 -12.01
C TYR A 236 4.45 7.68 -12.22
N ILE A 237 5.57 7.90 -11.52
CA ILE A 237 6.33 9.15 -11.59
C ILE A 237 6.91 9.35 -12.99
N LEU A 238 7.56 8.33 -13.56
CA LEU A 238 8.15 8.40 -14.89
C LEU A 238 7.09 8.52 -15.99
N GLU A 239 5.97 7.82 -15.85
CA GLU A 239 4.85 7.97 -16.79
C GLU A 239 4.20 9.35 -16.71
N ARG A 240 4.10 9.93 -15.51
CA ARG A 240 3.63 11.30 -15.32
C ARG A 240 4.58 12.31 -15.95
N VAL A 241 5.90 12.09 -15.84
CA VAL A 241 6.92 12.88 -16.58
C VAL A 241 6.67 12.80 -18.09
N GLU A 242 6.49 11.60 -18.64
CA GLU A 242 6.26 11.38 -20.07
C GLU A 242 5.00 12.09 -20.58
N VAL A 243 3.85 11.86 -19.93
CA VAL A 243 2.57 12.41 -20.42
C VAL A 243 2.41 13.89 -20.18
N THR A 244 3.06 14.47 -19.17
CA THR A 244 2.96 15.92 -18.89
C THR A 244 4.05 16.74 -19.58
N GLY A 245 5.15 16.11 -19.99
CA GLY A 245 6.33 16.79 -20.53
C GLY A 245 7.08 17.67 -19.50
N LYS A 246 6.74 17.56 -18.21
CA LYS A 246 7.44 18.22 -17.11
C LYS A 246 8.74 17.48 -16.80
N ASP A 247 9.71 18.16 -16.20
CA ASP A 247 10.90 17.48 -15.70
C ASP A 247 10.62 16.71 -14.40
N LEU A 248 11.50 15.75 -14.09
CA LEU A 248 11.34 14.85 -12.94
C LEU A 248 11.24 15.59 -11.60
N PRO A 249 12.08 16.59 -11.28
CA PRO A 249 11.94 17.36 -10.05
C PRO A 249 10.57 18.04 -9.93
N THR A 250 10.08 18.67 -11.00
CA THR A 250 8.77 19.34 -10.99
C THR A 250 7.64 18.34 -10.74
N VAL A 251 7.68 17.15 -11.36
CA VAL A 251 6.64 16.11 -11.12
C VAL A 251 6.66 15.60 -9.68
N LEU A 252 7.84 15.42 -9.10
CA LEU A 252 7.95 15.02 -7.70
C LEU A 252 7.47 16.11 -6.75
N ASP A 253 7.77 17.38 -7.02
CA ASP A 253 7.27 18.50 -6.23
C ASP A 253 5.74 18.62 -6.32
N ASP A 254 5.15 18.46 -7.53
CA ASP A 254 3.69 18.40 -7.71
C ASP A 254 3.08 17.29 -6.83
N LEU A 255 3.70 16.11 -6.79
CA LEU A 255 3.20 14.97 -6.02
C LEU A 255 3.32 15.19 -4.51
N VAL A 256 4.40 15.82 -4.05
CA VAL A 256 4.53 16.24 -2.66
C VAL A 256 3.45 17.26 -2.30
N ASP A 257 3.19 18.24 -3.17
CA ASP A 257 2.11 19.23 -3.00
C ASP A 257 0.75 18.53 -2.86
N GLU A 258 0.41 17.67 -3.82
CA GLU A 258 -0.87 16.95 -3.86
C GLU A 258 -1.05 16.04 -2.65
N ALA A 259 -0.02 15.28 -2.27
CA ALA A 259 -0.07 14.39 -1.10
C ALA A 259 -0.25 15.17 0.20
N ALA A 260 0.47 16.29 0.38
CA ALA A 260 0.37 17.11 1.58
C ALA A 260 -1.01 17.75 1.71
N VAL A 261 -1.55 18.32 0.63
CA VAL A 261 -2.89 18.91 0.62
C VAL A 261 -3.95 17.86 0.92
N ALA A 262 -3.85 16.67 0.33
CA ALA A 262 -4.80 15.59 0.58
C ALA A 262 -4.74 15.09 2.03
N CYS A 263 -3.54 14.97 2.60
CA CYS A 263 -3.39 14.62 4.02
C CYS A 263 -4.05 15.65 4.94
N ASP A 264 -3.89 16.94 4.65
CA ASP A 264 -4.52 18.02 5.40
C ASP A 264 -6.03 18.03 5.20
N ASN A 265 -6.55 17.84 3.98
CA ASN A 265 -7.98 17.73 3.74
C ASN A 265 -8.60 16.60 4.56
N ALA A 266 -7.98 15.42 4.58
CA ALA A 266 -8.46 14.30 5.39
C ALA A 266 -8.57 14.69 6.88
N ARG A 267 -7.55 15.36 7.45
CA ARG A 267 -7.58 15.86 8.84
C ARG A 267 -8.77 16.80 9.12
N HIS A 268 -9.12 17.66 8.16
CA HIS A 268 -10.23 18.61 8.29
C HIS A 268 -11.60 17.97 8.10
N ILE A 269 -11.72 16.99 7.21
CA ILE A 269 -12.99 16.31 6.89
C ILE A 269 -13.40 15.34 8.00
N LEU A 270 -12.45 14.62 8.59
CA LEU A 270 -12.72 13.68 9.68
C LEU A 270 -13.39 14.40 10.85
N GLN A 271 -14.54 13.88 11.30
CA GLN A 271 -15.40 14.59 12.24
C GLN A 271 -15.10 14.25 13.71
N GLY A 272 -14.77 12.98 13.99
CA GLY A 272 -14.54 12.49 15.34
C GLY A 272 -13.06 12.37 15.70
N GLU A 273 -12.79 12.46 17.01
CA GLU A 273 -11.42 12.40 17.54
C GLU A 273 -10.77 11.04 17.30
N LYS A 274 -11.56 9.95 17.38
CA LYS A 274 -11.04 8.60 17.13
C LYS A 274 -10.63 8.40 15.68
N GLU A 275 -11.41 8.93 14.75
CA GLU A 275 -11.15 8.84 13.31
C GLU A 275 -9.90 9.64 12.96
N LYS A 276 -9.76 10.85 13.51
CA LYS A 276 -8.53 11.66 13.38
C LYS A 276 -7.33 10.93 13.94
N GLN A 277 -7.46 10.33 15.12
CA GLN A 277 -6.37 9.56 15.72
C GLN A 277 -5.99 8.33 14.89
N ALA A 278 -6.97 7.62 14.33
CA ALA A 278 -6.72 6.50 13.41
C ALA A 278 -5.96 6.97 12.17
N TRP A 279 -6.32 8.12 11.61
CA TRP A 279 -5.61 8.71 10.48
C TRP A 279 -4.17 9.11 10.82
N GLU A 280 -3.94 9.82 11.93
CA GLU A 280 -2.58 10.19 12.34
C GLU A 280 -1.72 8.96 12.68
N THR A 281 -2.33 7.93 13.24
CA THR A 281 -1.67 6.64 13.47
C THR A 281 -1.25 6.02 12.14
N PHE A 282 -2.13 6.02 11.14
CA PHE A 282 -1.80 5.54 9.81
C PHE A 282 -0.69 6.36 9.16
N VAL A 283 -0.77 7.70 9.13
CA VAL A 283 0.25 8.58 8.53
C VAL A 283 1.63 8.34 9.19
N ALA A 284 1.66 8.23 10.52
CA ALA A 284 2.89 7.92 11.28
C ALA A 284 3.41 6.52 10.94
N GLY A 285 2.54 5.52 10.98
CA GLY A 285 2.87 4.13 10.68
C GLY A 285 3.33 3.94 9.24
N TYR A 286 2.72 4.64 8.29
CA TYR A 286 3.06 4.60 6.86
C TYR A 286 4.46 5.13 6.63
N ALA A 287 4.79 6.30 7.20
CA ALA A 287 6.14 6.86 7.14
C ALA A 287 7.17 5.94 7.79
N ALA A 288 6.89 5.42 9.00
CA ALA A 288 7.79 4.51 9.70
C ALA A 288 8.03 3.21 8.91
N PHE A 289 6.97 2.58 8.41
CA PHE A 289 7.04 1.36 7.61
C PHE A 289 7.93 1.54 6.38
N HIS A 290 7.72 2.61 5.60
CA HIS A 290 8.54 2.88 4.41
C HIS A 290 10.00 3.17 4.79
N ARG A 291 10.22 3.91 5.89
CA ARG A 291 11.55 4.26 6.37
C ARG A 291 12.37 3.04 6.81
N TYR A 292 11.77 2.16 7.61
CA TYR A 292 12.52 1.15 8.34
C TYR A 292 12.50 -0.22 7.68
N THR A 293 11.52 -0.51 6.82
CA THR A 293 11.53 -1.79 6.10
C THR A 293 12.61 -1.80 5.00
N PRO A 294 13.38 -2.89 4.87
CA PRO A 294 14.43 -2.98 3.84
C PRO A 294 13.91 -2.86 2.40
N ARG A 295 12.60 -3.12 2.17
CA ARG A 295 11.97 -3.14 0.84
C ARG A 295 12.19 -1.85 0.05
N TYR A 296 12.09 -0.69 0.70
CA TYR A 296 12.13 0.62 0.01
C TYR A 296 13.55 1.19 -0.12
N ARG A 297 14.53 0.57 0.54
CA ARG A 297 15.94 0.98 0.49
C ARG A 297 16.18 2.45 0.86
N LEU A 298 15.25 3.08 1.60
CA LEU A 298 15.35 4.49 1.96
C LEU A 298 16.55 4.80 2.85
N LYS A 299 17.13 3.82 3.54
CA LYS A 299 18.39 3.97 4.29
C LYS A 299 19.60 4.29 3.40
N GLU A 300 19.51 4.06 2.09
CA GLU A 300 20.58 4.36 1.14
C GLU A 300 20.57 5.82 0.67
N LEU A 301 19.43 6.51 0.80
CA LEU A 301 19.31 7.95 0.52
C LEU A 301 20.08 8.80 1.56
N TYR A 302 20.34 8.23 2.73
CA TYR A 302 21.01 8.89 3.84
C TYR A 302 22.34 8.15 4.07
N GLY A 303 23.46 8.89 3.97
CA GLY A 303 24.80 8.33 4.16
C GLY A 303 25.00 7.74 5.56
N ASP A 304 26.10 7.02 5.77
CA ASP A 304 26.36 6.29 7.03
C ASP A 304 26.30 7.20 8.29
N GLU A 305 26.66 8.48 8.18
CA GLU A 305 26.65 9.45 9.30
C GLU A 305 25.26 10.00 9.66
N GLU A 306 24.29 9.97 8.73
CA GLU A 306 22.90 10.40 8.97
C GLU A 306 21.99 9.23 9.37
N ARG A 307 22.49 7.99 9.32
CA ARG A 307 21.72 6.80 9.70
C ARG A 307 21.37 6.75 11.19
N ASP A 308 22.18 7.37 12.04
CA ASP A 308 22.05 7.34 13.51
C ASP A 308 21.21 8.50 14.10
N GLN A 309 20.77 9.47 13.28
CA GLN A 309 19.84 10.56 13.67
C GLN A 309 18.39 10.32 13.18
N LEU A 310 18.13 9.12 12.66
CA LEU A 310 16.89 8.64 12.03
C LEU A 310 16.39 7.35 12.71
#